data_AF-A0A659R217-F1
#
_entry.id   AF-A0A659R217-F1
#
_cell.length_a   1.000
_cell.length_b   1.000
_cell.length_c   1.000
_cell.angle_alpha   90.00
_cell.angle_beta   90.00
_cell.angle_gamma   90.00
#
_symmetry.space_group_name_H-M   'P 1'
#
loop_
_entity.id
_entity.type
_entity.pdbx_description
1 polymer ?
#
loop_
_entity_poly.entity_id
_entity_poly.type
_entity_poly.pdbx_seq_one_letter_code
_entity_poly.pdbx_strand_id
1 'polypeptide(L)'
;TLDQLQQLRIRPMAWSCLGGGRLFNDEAYQPLRQELSVIAQELNASSIEQVVYAWILRLPSQPLPIIGSGKIERVRAALEAETLSLSRQQWFRIRKAALGYDVP
;
A
#
# COMPACT_ATOMS: atom_id res chain seq x y z
N THR A 1 -14.36 10.64 -5.90
CA THR A 1 -13.18 11.53 -5.90
C THR A 1 -12.03 10.98 -6.73
N LEU A 2 -11.54 9.76 -6.46
CA LEU A 2 -10.47 9.17 -7.30
C LEU A 2 -10.89 9.00 -8.76
N ASP A 3 -12.16 8.70 -9.03
CA ASP A 3 -12.70 8.60 -10.40
C ASP A 3 -12.62 9.93 -11.16
N GLN A 4 -12.95 11.05 -10.49
CA GLN A 4 -12.84 12.39 -11.07
C GLN A 4 -11.39 12.74 -11.39
N LEU A 5 -10.46 12.44 -10.46
CA LEU A 5 -9.04 12.68 -10.68
C LEU A 5 -8.50 11.85 -11.85
N GLN A 6 -8.90 10.59 -11.95
CA GLN A 6 -8.57 9.73 -13.08
C GLN A 6 -9.14 10.28 -14.40
N GLN A 7 -10.40 10.69 -14.41
CA GLN A 7 -11.07 11.26 -15.59
C GLN A 7 -10.37 12.55 -16.07
N LEU A 8 -9.97 13.41 -15.14
CA LEU A 8 -9.27 14.67 -15.42
C LEU A 8 -7.75 14.50 -15.63
N ARG A 9 -7.24 13.26 -15.54
CA ARG A 9 -5.79 12.93 -15.62
C ARG A 9 -4.94 13.69 -14.59
N ILE A 10 -5.51 13.93 -13.41
CA ILE A 10 -4.82 14.55 -12.28
C ILE A 10 -4.33 13.45 -11.35
N ARG A 11 -3.02 13.43 -11.08
CA ARG A 11 -2.40 12.46 -10.16
C ARG A 11 -2.44 13.00 -8.72
N PRO A 12 -3.16 12.37 -7.78
CA PRO A 12 -3.23 12.84 -6.41
C PRO A 12 -1.95 12.55 -5.63
N MET A 13 -1.56 13.46 -4.74
CA MET A 13 -0.59 13.13 -3.69
C MET A 13 -1.29 12.37 -2.55
N ALA A 14 -0.83 11.16 -2.26
CA ALA A 14 -1.38 10.32 -1.19
C ALA A 14 -0.55 10.48 0.09
N TRP A 15 -1.18 10.94 1.16
CA TRP A 15 -0.55 11.13 2.47
C TRP A 15 -1.02 10.06 3.45
N SER A 16 -0.27 9.85 4.54
CA SER A 16 -0.57 8.83 5.56
C SER A 16 -0.76 7.41 5.01
N CYS A 17 0.00 7.03 3.97
CA CYS A 17 -0.04 5.72 3.34
C CYS A 17 0.10 4.54 4.32
N LEU A 18 0.88 4.72 5.39
CA LEU A 18 1.09 3.72 6.45
C LEU A 18 0.15 3.94 7.67
N GLY A 19 -0.99 4.58 7.46
CA GLY A 19 -1.98 4.89 8.51
C GLY A 19 -1.47 5.86 9.58
N GLY A 20 -0.46 6.68 9.28
CA GLY A 20 0.20 7.53 10.28
C GLY A 20 0.99 6.73 11.32
N GLY A 21 1.46 5.52 10.98
CA GLY A 21 2.21 4.62 11.86
C GLY A 21 1.34 3.61 12.62
N ARG A 22 0.02 3.81 12.67
CA ARG A 22 -0.92 2.86 13.31
C ARG A 22 -0.86 1.45 12.74
N LEU A 23 -0.55 1.32 11.44
CA LEU A 23 -0.35 0.01 10.79
C LEU A 23 0.58 -0.91 11.58
N PHE A 24 1.60 -0.37 12.25
CA PHE A 24 2.59 -1.15 13.00
C PHE A 24 2.27 -1.30 14.48
N ASN A 25 1.45 -0.40 15.05
CA ASN A 25 1.31 -0.25 16.50
C ASN A 25 -0.08 -0.67 17.00
N ASP A 26 -1.09 -0.63 16.14
CA ASP A 26 -2.47 -0.89 16.51
C ASP A 26 -2.83 -2.36 16.25
N GLU A 27 -3.31 -3.04 17.28
CA GLU A 27 -3.69 -4.46 17.23
C GLU A 27 -4.83 -4.73 16.26
N ALA A 28 -5.72 -3.76 16.01
CA ALA A 28 -6.81 -3.91 15.06
C ALA A 28 -6.31 -4.20 13.63
N TYR A 29 -5.07 -3.82 13.30
CA TYR A 29 -4.46 -4.10 12.00
C TYR A 29 -3.67 -5.42 11.96
N GLN A 30 -3.75 -6.27 12.99
CA GLN A 30 -3.05 -7.57 13.00
C GLN A 30 -3.43 -8.45 11.78
N PRO A 31 -4.71 -8.62 11.40
CA PRO A 31 -5.06 -9.40 10.22
C PRO A 31 -4.46 -8.83 8.93
N LEU A 32 -4.48 -7.50 8.79
CA LEU A 32 -3.87 -6.82 7.65
C LEU A 32 -2.34 -7.03 7.62
N ARG A 33 -1.65 -6.91 8.76
CA ARG A 33 -0.21 -7.14 8.85
C ARG A 33 0.18 -8.57 8.47
N GLN A 34 -0.61 -9.56 8.89
CA GLN A 34 -0.39 -10.95 8.50
C GLN A 34 -0.52 -11.13 6.99
N GLU A 35 -1.61 -10.64 6.38
CA GLU A 35 -1.81 -10.76 4.94
C GLU A 35 -0.72 -10.03 4.13
N LEU A 36 -0.34 -8.82 4.56
CA LEU A 36 0.77 -8.07 3.94
C LEU A 36 2.09 -8.84 4.04
N SER A 37 2.33 -9.57 5.12
CA SER A 37 3.55 -10.36 5.29
C SER A 37 3.58 -11.57 4.35
N VAL A 38 2.44 -12.23 4.15
CA VAL A 38 2.30 -13.31 3.16
C VAL A 38 2.58 -12.76 1.75
N ILE A 39 1.95 -11.65 1.39
CA ILE A 39 2.14 -11.04 0.06
C ILE A 39 3.57 -10.50 -0.11
N ALA A 40 4.21 -10.01 0.94
CA ALA A 40 5.61 -9.61 0.89
C ALA A 40 6.50 -10.79 0.48
N GLN A 41 6.25 -11.99 1.03
CA GLN A 41 6.97 -13.20 0.64
C GLN A 41 6.70 -13.59 -0.81
N GLU A 42 5.43 -13.54 -1.26
CA GLU A 42 5.04 -13.83 -2.65
C GLU A 42 5.69 -12.90 -3.67
N LEU A 43 5.95 -11.65 -3.28
CA LEU A 43 6.53 -10.61 -4.14
C LEU A 43 8.04 -10.42 -3.94
N ASN A 44 8.67 -11.20 -3.04
CA ASN A 44 10.05 -11.01 -2.61
C ASN A 44 10.33 -9.57 -2.09
N ALA A 45 9.34 -8.93 -1.48
CA ALA A 45 9.48 -7.62 -0.86
C ALA A 45 10.24 -7.74 0.47
N SER A 46 11.07 -6.74 0.78
CA SER A 46 11.86 -6.74 2.02
C SER A 46 11.02 -6.37 3.25
N SER A 47 9.86 -5.73 3.05
CA SER A 47 9.02 -5.25 4.14
C SER A 47 7.55 -5.06 3.73
N ILE A 48 6.65 -5.03 4.73
CA ILE A 48 5.22 -4.82 4.49
C ILE A 48 4.90 -3.38 4.04
N GLU A 49 5.74 -2.40 4.40
CA GLU A 49 5.67 -1.03 3.89
C GLU A 49 5.71 -1.01 2.37
N GLN A 50 6.62 -1.78 1.77
CA GLN A 50 6.77 -1.85 0.31
C GLN A 50 5.49 -2.36 -0.35
N VAL A 51 4.88 -3.38 0.22
CA VAL A 51 3.62 -3.95 -0.27
C VAL A 51 2.49 -2.91 -0.17
N VAL A 52 2.43 -2.12 0.91
CA VAL A 52 1.44 -1.04 1.05
C VAL A 52 1.66 0.05 -0.01
N TYR A 53 2.90 0.48 -0.24
CA TYR A 53 3.19 1.45 -1.29
C TYR A 53 2.83 0.91 -2.68
N ALA A 54 3.19 -0.34 -2.98
CA ALA A 54 2.81 -1.00 -4.24
C ALA A 54 1.28 -1.10 -4.40
N TRP A 55 0.55 -1.37 -3.31
CA TRP A 55 -0.92 -1.42 -3.30
C TRP A 55 -1.54 -0.06 -3.65
N ILE A 56 -0.99 1.03 -3.13
CA ILE A 56 -1.43 2.41 -3.45
C ILE A 56 -1.06 2.79 -4.88
N LEU A 57 0.19 2.51 -5.30
CA LEU A 57 0.69 2.82 -6.64
C LEU A 57 -0.08 2.09 -7.74
N ARG A 58 -0.73 0.96 -7.42
CA ARG A 58 -1.54 0.19 -8.38
C ARG A 58 -2.89 0.83 -8.69
N LEU A 59 -3.33 1.84 -7.94
CA LEU A 59 -4.59 2.53 -8.20
C LEU A 59 -4.60 3.18 -9.60
N PRO A 60 -5.72 3.11 -10.34
CA PRO A 60 -5.80 3.62 -11.71
C PRO A 60 -5.67 5.15 -11.80
N SER A 61 -5.91 5.88 -10.70
CA SER A 61 -5.67 7.32 -10.60
C SER A 61 -4.18 7.70 -10.45
N GLN A 62 -3.28 6.71 -10.43
CA GLN A 62 -1.81 6.88 -10.32
C GLN A 62 -1.34 7.84 -9.22
N PRO A 63 -1.67 7.58 -7.94
CA PRO A 63 -1.26 8.45 -6.84
C PRO A 63 0.27 8.57 -6.71
N LEU A 64 0.70 9.65 -6.08
CA LEU A 64 2.08 9.94 -5.68
C LEU A 64 2.19 9.82 -4.15
N PRO A 65 2.67 8.69 -3.60
CA PRO A 65 2.80 8.51 -2.16
C PRO A 65 3.79 9.50 -1.54
N ILE A 66 3.38 10.16 -0.46
CA ILE A 66 4.26 11.00 0.36
C ILE A 66 4.88 10.15 1.45
N ILE A 67 6.21 10.10 1.48
CA ILE A 67 6.98 9.39 2.51
C ILE A 67 7.22 10.34 3.70
N GLY A 68 6.63 10.02 4.86
CA GLY A 68 6.74 10.83 6.08
C GLY A 68 7.89 10.45 7.02
N SER A 69 8.78 9.53 6.63
CA SER A 69 9.87 9.08 7.51
C SER A 69 11.10 9.98 7.39
N GLY A 70 11.66 10.41 8.53
CA GLY A 70 12.96 11.09 8.57
C GLY A 70 14.18 10.16 8.47
N LYS A 71 13.98 8.84 8.33
CA LYS A 71 15.08 7.85 8.23
C LYS A 71 15.33 7.52 6.77
N ILE A 72 16.53 7.81 6.25
CA ILE A 72 16.87 7.61 4.82
C ILE A 72 16.69 6.16 4.36
N GLU A 73 17.00 5.18 5.21
CA GLU A 73 16.84 3.77 4.85
C GLU A 73 15.38 3.38 4.61
N ARG A 74 14.43 4.01 5.33
CA ARG A 74 12.99 3.81 5.10
C ARG A 74 12.53 4.48 3.80
N VAL A 75 13.17 5.58 3.41
CA VAL A 75 12.90 6.22 2.11
C VAL A 75 13.37 5.31 0.98
N ARG A 76 14.59 4.77 1.06
CA ARG A 76 15.12 3.81 0.07
C ARG A 76 14.24 2.59 -0.07
N ALA A 77 13.85 1.97 1.05
CA ALA A 77 12.94 0.83 1.04
C ALA A 77 11.59 1.16 0.37
N ALA A 78 11.06 2.38 0.57
CA ALA A 78 9.80 2.79 -0.07
C ALA A 78 9.92 2.92 -1.60
N LEU A 79 11.08 3.33 -2.13
CA LEU A 79 11.32 3.44 -3.58
C LEU A 79 11.33 2.08 -4.27
N GLU A 80 11.84 1.04 -3.60
CA GLU A 80 11.85 -0.33 -4.13
C GLU A 80 10.43 -0.88 -4.40
N ALA A 81 9.41 -0.32 -3.75
CA ALA A 81 8.00 -0.66 -4.00
C ALA A 81 7.57 -0.43 -5.45
N GLU A 82 8.22 0.49 -6.19
CA GLU A 82 7.93 0.74 -7.60
C GLU A 82 8.24 -0.47 -8.50
N THR A 83 9.13 -1.35 -8.04
CA THR A 83 9.53 -2.55 -8.80
C THR A 83 8.64 -3.76 -8.52
N LEU A 84 7.79 -3.69 -7.49
CA LEU A 84 6.92 -4.79 -7.09
C LEU A 84 5.74 -4.95 -8.06
N SER A 85 5.59 -6.15 -8.61
CA SER A 85 4.50 -6.51 -9.52
C SER A 85 3.31 -7.10 -8.77
N LEU A 86 2.50 -6.24 -8.16
CA LEU A 86 1.31 -6.66 -7.41
C LEU A 86 0.16 -7.09 -8.36
N SER A 87 -0.24 -8.36 -8.29
CA SER A 87 -1.37 -8.88 -9.05
C SER A 87 -2.72 -8.33 -8.54
N ARG A 88 -3.75 -8.40 -9.38
CA ARG A 88 -5.10 -7.96 -9.00
C ARG A 88 -5.69 -8.79 -7.86
N GLN A 89 -5.39 -10.10 -7.80
CA GLN A 89 -5.85 -10.96 -6.70
C GLN A 89 -5.18 -10.57 -5.38
N GLN A 90 -3.86 -10.35 -5.37
CA GLN A 90 -3.15 -9.85 -4.20
C GLN A 90 -3.68 -8.48 -3.76
N TRP A 91 -3.98 -7.60 -4.71
CA TRP A 91 -4.57 -6.29 -4.40
C TRP A 91 -5.90 -6.41 -3.64
N PHE A 92 -6.78 -7.33 -4.05
CA PHE A 92 -8.05 -7.57 -3.36
C PHE A 92 -7.89 -8.33 -2.03
N ARG A 93 -6.92 -9.24 -1.92
CA ARG A 93 -6.59 -9.89 -0.65
C ARG A 93 -6.20 -8.88 0.43
N ILE A 94 -5.36 -7.90 0.10
CA ILE A 94 -5.00 -6.79 1.00
C ILE A 94 -6.24 -6.01 1.41
N ARG A 95 -7.09 -5.64 0.44
CA ARG A 95 -8.35 -4.92 0.70
C ARG A 95 -9.27 -5.70 1.64
N LYS A 96 -9.42 -7.01 1.41
CA LYS A 96 -10.25 -7.90 2.25
C LYS A 96 -9.69 -7.97 3.66
N ALA A 97 -8.39 -8.18 3.83
CA ALA A 97 -7.76 -8.24 5.14
C ALA A 97 -7.87 -6.92 5.91
N ALA A 98 -7.91 -5.78 5.22
CA ALA A 98 -8.12 -4.47 5.81
C ALA A 98 -9.59 -4.19 6.22
N LEU A 99 -10.57 -4.67 5.43
CA LEU A 99 -12.00 -4.35 5.61
C LEU A 99 -12.82 -5.45 6.30
N GLY A 100 -12.36 -6.69 6.29
CA GLY A 100 -13.03 -7.85 6.88
C GLY A 100 -14.08 -8.53 5.98
N TYR A 101 -14.31 -8.04 4.75
CA TYR A 101 -15.30 -8.60 3.82
C TYR A 101 -14.84 -8.48 2.35
N ASP A 102 -15.41 -9.31 1.48
CA ASP A 102 -15.13 -9.32 0.04
C ASP A 102 -15.79 -8.14 -0.68
N VAL A 103 -15.30 -7.81 -1.87
CA VAL A 103 -15.94 -6.80 -2.72
C VAL A 103 -17.31 -7.27 -3.21
N PRO A 104 -18.29 -6.36 -3.36
CA PRO A 104 -19.57 -6.66 -3.99
C PRO A 104 -19.43 -7.11 -5.45
#